data_AF-A0AAU4BPJ5-F1
#
_entry.id   AF-A0AAU4BPJ5-F1
#
_cell.length_a   1.000
_cell.length_b   1.000
_cell.length_c   1.000
_cell.angle_alpha   90.00
_cell.angle_beta   90.00
_cell.angle_gamma   90.00
#
_symmetry.space_group_name_H-M   'P 1'
#
loop_
_entity.id
_entity.type
_entity.pdbx_description
1 polymer ?
#
loop_
_entity_poly.entity_id
_entity_poly.type
_entity_poly.pdbx_seq_one_letter_code
_entity_poly.pdbx_strand_id
1 'polypeptide(L)'
;MSDEQATEQAEETTEQTDAVEAEAAGGETEEESKAEDDKPLGPAGEKALKAEKEKRRKAAEQLREARAELERLRNGDDKAAQAAAEAEKAAITKANTKILRAEVKAAAAGKLANPALAVKLLDLNRFEVDDNGDVDAAELADAIDELLRDEPYLAAEKPKRFQGGADQGARKKAKPASLDERIAEAERSNNWAEARRLKSEKLTQSAS
;
A
#
# COMPACT_ATOMS: atom_id res chain seq x y z
N MET A 1 24.78 -41.15 42.41
CA MET A 1 24.39 -41.22 41.00
C MET A 1 24.76 -39.87 40.41
N SER A 2 26.05 -39.51 40.29
CA SER A 2 27.13 -40.29 39.63
C SER A 2 26.62 -40.63 38.24
N ASP A 3 27.04 -39.95 37.17
CA ASP A 3 28.41 -39.78 36.64
C ASP A 3 28.33 -38.61 35.61
N GLU A 4 29.33 -37.84 35.21
CA GLU A 4 30.79 -37.75 35.38
C GLU A 4 31.16 -36.60 34.39
N GLN A 5 31.65 -35.45 34.87
CA GLN A 5 33.04 -34.96 34.74
C GLN A 5 33.59 -35.00 33.29
N ALA A 6 34.35 -34.05 32.74
CA ALA A 6 35.27 -33.02 33.22
C ALA A 6 35.57 -32.14 31.97
N THR A 7 35.58 -30.80 32.02
CA THR A 7 36.75 -29.92 32.31
C THR A 7 38.08 -30.33 31.66
N GLU A 8 38.50 -29.58 30.63
CA GLU A 8 39.90 -29.28 30.28
C GLU A 8 39.95 -27.77 29.91
N GLN A 9 40.49 -26.92 30.80
CA GLN A 9 41.83 -26.30 30.75
C GLN A 9 41.93 -25.27 29.59
N ALA A 10 41.94 -23.94 29.76
CA ALA A 10 42.59 -23.02 30.70
C ALA A 10 44.14 -23.15 30.73
N GLU A 11 44.79 -21.99 30.60
CA GLU A 11 46.22 -21.66 30.67
C GLU A 11 47.03 -21.76 29.36
N GLU A 12 48.04 -20.94 29.07
CA GLU A 12 48.57 -19.63 29.54
C GLU A 12 49.81 -19.38 28.64
N THR A 13 50.42 -18.20 28.72
CA THR A 13 51.80 -17.85 28.28
C THR A 13 51.88 -17.33 26.84
N THR A 14 51.84 -16.02 26.57
CA THR A 14 52.72 -14.88 26.96
C THR A 14 54.13 -14.98 26.38
N GLU A 15 54.46 -13.96 25.57
CA GLU A 15 55.79 -13.47 25.21
C GLU A 15 56.74 -14.41 24.44
N GLN A 16 57.26 -13.93 23.31
CA GLN A 16 58.60 -13.33 23.29
C GLN A 16 59.05 -13.16 21.83
N THR A 17 59.25 -11.89 21.47
CA THR A 17 60.19 -11.47 20.44
C THR A 17 61.57 -12.03 20.76
N ASP A 18 62.21 -12.74 19.84
CA ASP A 18 63.64 -12.53 19.60
C ASP A 18 64.10 -13.12 18.27
N ALA A 19 65.14 -12.48 17.77
CA ALA A 19 65.77 -12.69 16.49
C ALA A 19 66.39 -14.09 16.35
N VAL A 20 66.38 -14.60 15.12
CA VAL A 20 67.51 -15.38 14.61
C VAL A 20 67.90 -14.82 13.25
N GLU A 21 68.92 -13.99 13.35
CA GLU A 21 69.89 -13.61 12.37
C GLU A 21 70.50 -14.84 11.68
N ALA A 22 70.45 -14.88 10.35
CA ALA A 22 71.36 -15.70 9.55
C ALA A 22 71.92 -14.80 8.47
N GLU A 23 73.10 -14.28 8.76
CA GLU A 23 73.95 -13.55 7.85
C GLU A 23 74.16 -14.29 6.52
N ALA A 24 74.05 -13.55 5.43
CA ALA A 24 74.89 -13.78 4.26
C ALA A 24 75.55 -12.44 3.94
N ALA A 25 76.73 -12.28 4.52
CA ALA A 25 77.81 -11.37 4.22
C ALA A 25 77.62 -10.51 2.96
N GLY A 26 77.65 -9.20 3.19
CA GLY A 26 77.87 -8.20 2.16
C GLY A 26 79.16 -8.47 1.41
N GLY A 27 79.03 -8.69 0.11
CA GLY A 27 80.03 -8.26 -0.86
C GLY A 27 79.70 -6.83 -1.22
N GLU A 28 80.47 -5.90 -0.66
CA GLU A 28 80.57 -4.53 -1.14
C GLU A 28 81.05 -4.58 -2.60
N THR A 29 80.12 -4.44 -3.53
CA THR A 29 80.43 -3.81 -4.81
C THR A 29 79.73 -2.47 -4.78
N GLU A 30 80.42 -1.48 -4.24
CA GLU A 30 80.23 -0.09 -4.61
C GLU A 30 80.50 0.03 -6.12
N GLU A 31 79.55 -0.43 -6.94
CA GLU A 31 79.35 0.18 -8.24
C GLU A 31 78.61 1.48 -7.97
N GLU A 32 79.44 2.45 -7.66
CA GLU A 32 79.26 3.86 -7.91
C GLU A 32 78.75 4.02 -9.36
N SER A 33 77.46 3.73 -9.58
CA SER A 33 76.69 4.25 -10.69
C SER A 33 76.51 5.73 -10.37
N LYS A 34 77.61 6.44 -10.60
CA LYS A 34 77.66 7.86 -10.88
C LYS A 34 76.37 8.20 -11.56
N ALA A 35 75.61 9.09 -10.91
CA ALA A 35 74.51 9.83 -11.48
C ALA A 35 74.69 9.88 -12.99
N GLU A 36 74.03 8.96 -13.71
CA GLU A 36 73.89 9.12 -15.13
C GLU A 36 73.08 10.40 -15.21
N ASP A 37 73.80 11.44 -15.61
CA ASP A 37 73.30 12.76 -15.93
C ASP A 37 71.84 12.64 -16.30
N ASP A 38 71.02 13.46 -15.64
CA ASP A 38 69.64 13.78 -15.95
C ASP A 38 69.60 14.33 -17.39
N LYS A 39 69.91 13.46 -18.35
CA LYS A 39 70.16 13.76 -19.74
C LYS A 39 68.78 14.11 -20.25
N PRO A 40 68.56 15.37 -20.65
CA PRO A 40 67.24 15.81 -21.03
C PRO A 40 66.71 14.82 -22.06
N LEU A 41 65.56 14.21 -21.75
CA LEU A 41 64.87 13.36 -22.72
C LEU A 41 64.80 14.18 -24.00
N GLY A 42 65.49 13.74 -25.05
CA GLY A 42 65.54 14.49 -26.30
C GLY A 42 64.12 14.80 -26.80
N PRO A 43 63.95 15.62 -27.85
CA PRO A 43 62.64 16.12 -28.28
C PRO A 43 61.60 15.01 -28.57
N ALA A 44 62.02 13.78 -28.83
CA ALA A 44 61.14 12.61 -28.94
C ALA A 44 60.59 12.11 -27.59
N GLY A 45 61.41 12.08 -26.54
CA GLY A 45 61.01 11.62 -25.20
C GLY A 45 60.07 12.60 -24.48
N GLU A 46 60.30 13.91 -24.64
CA GLU A 46 59.34 14.92 -24.15
C GLU A 46 57.97 14.81 -24.84
N LYS A 47 57.94 14.54 -26.15
CA LYS A 47 56.69 14.32 -26.90
C LYS A 47 55.98 13.07 -26.43
N ALA A 48 56.70 11.98 -26.17
CA ALA A 48 56.12 10.74 -25.64
C ALA A 48 55.50 10.95 -24.24
N LEU A 49 56.20 11.66 -23.34
CA LEU A 49 55.69 12.00 -22.00
C LEU A 49 54.47 12.91 -22.06
N LYS A 50 54.44 13.90 -22.97
CA LYS A 50 53.26 14.76 -23.17
C LYS A 50 52.08 13.94 -23.67
N ALA A 51 52.28 13.07 -24.65
CA ALA A 51 51.24 12.18 -25.17
C ALA A 51 50.72 11.20 -24.10
N GLU A 52 51.58 10.66 -23.25
CA GLU A 52 51.17 9.79 -22.14
C GLU A 52 50.39 10.56 -21.06
N LYS A 53 50.87 11.75 -20.68
CA LYS A 53 50.16 12.63 -19.72
C LYS A 53 48.78 13.02 -20.25
N GLU A 54 48.65 13.33 -21.53
CA GLU A 54 47.34 13.62 -22.15
C GLU A 54 46.43 12.40 -22.16
N LYS A 55 46.94 11.21 -22.49
CA LYS A 55 46.17 9.96 -22.42
C LYS A 55 45.69 9.67 -21.00
N ARG A 56 46.58 9.80 -20.00
CA ARG A 56 46.23 9.63 -18.58
C ARG A 56 45.20 10.65 -18.13
N ARG A 57 45.32 11.92 -18.56
CA ARG A 57 44.35 12.97 -18.23
C ARG A 57 42.97 12.67 -18.83
N LYS A 58 42.91 12.30 -20.12
CA LYS A 58 41.66 11.91 -20.79
C LYS A 58 41.02 10.68 -20.14
N ALA A 59 41.81 9.67 -19.80
CA ALA A 59 41.30 8.48 -19.11
C ALA A 59 40.77 8.83 -17.70
N ALA A 60 41.46 9.69 -16.96
CA ALA A 60 41.00 10.16 -15.66
C ALA A 60 39.71 11.00 -15.75
N GLU A 61 39.59 11.87 -16.77
CA GLU A 61 38.38 12.65 -17.07
C GLU A 61 37.20 11.73 -17.37
N GLN A 62 37.36 10.76 -18.28
CA GLN A 62 36.34 9.76 -18.62
C GLN A 62 35.92 8.93 -17.41
N LEU A 63 36.88 8.52 -16.58
CA LEU A 63 36.60 7.73 -15.39
C LEU A 63 35.87 8.55 -14.32
N ARG A 64 36.17 9.85 -14.21
CA ARG A 64 35.42 10.77 -13.35
C ARG A 64 34.00 11.00 -13.84
N GLU A 65 33.81 11.20 -15.14
CA GLU A 65 32.48 11.38 -15.75
C GLU A 65 31.63 10.12 -15.61
N ALA A 66 32.19 8.94 -15.92
CA ALA A 66 31.50 7.67 -15.75
C ALA A 66 31.13 7.40 -14.29
N ARG A 67 32.00 7.73 -13.33
CA ARG A 67 31.70 7.64 -11.89
C ARG A 67 30.59 8.59 -11.48
N ALA A 68 30.65 9.85 -11.91
CA ALA A 68 29.61 10.84 -11.61
C ALA A 68 28.25 10.44 -12.20
N GLU A 69 28.25 9.86 -13.39
CA GLU A 69 27.01 9.38 -14.02
C GLU A 69 26.44 8.15 -13.31
N LEU A 70 27.28 7.17 -12.97
CA LEU A 70 26.85 6.02 -12.15
C LEU A 70 26.30 6.45 -10.79
N GLU A 71 26.89 7.44 -10.15
CA GLU A 71 26.41 7.98 -8.89
C GLU A 71 25.07 8.71 -9.04
N ARG A 72 24.88 9.47 -10.13
CA ARG A 72 23.57 10.09 -10.44
C ARG A 72 22.49 9.06 -10.69
N LEU A 73 22.78 8.04 -11.50
CA LEU A 73 21.86 6.94 -11.80
C LEU A 73 21.45 6.22 -10.52
N ARG A 74 22.44 5.77 -9.72
CA ARG A 74 22.19 5.09 -8.43
C ARG A 74 21.37 5.95 -7.48
N ASN A 75 21.75 7.21 -7.28
CA ASN A 75 21.02 8.11 -6.39
C ASN A 75 19.60 8.44 -6.91
N GLY A 76 19.40 8.45 -8.23
CA GLY A 76 18.08 8.62 -8.85
C GLY A 76 17.20 7.39 -8.63
N ASP A 77 17.75 6.20 -8.85
CA ASP A 77 17.06 4.92 -8.66
C ASP A 77 16.71 4.68 -7.19
N ASP A 78 17.63 4.97 -6.27
CA ASP A 78 17.40 4.82 -4.82
C ASP A 78 16.28 5.75 -4.34
N LYS A 79 16.26 7.00 -4.79
CA LYS A 79 15.19 7.95 -4.46
C LYS A 79 13.86 7.54 -5.06
N ALA A 80 13.85 7.05 -6.30
CA ALA A 80 12.64 6.56 -6.95
C ALA A 80 12.09 5.32 -6.23
N ALA A 81 12.96 4.39 -5.84
CA ALA A 81 12.60 3.19 -5.10
C ALA A 81 12.07 3.53 -3.69
N GLN A 82 12.71 4.44 -2.97
CA GLN A 82 12.23 4.93 -1.67
C GLN A 82 10.87 5.60 -1.80
N ALA A 83 10.69 6.50 -2.77
CA ALA A 83 9.42 7.17 -3.01
C ALA A 83 8.30 6.17 -3.38
N ALA A 84 8.61 5.14 -4.18
CA ALA A 84 7.67 4.09 -4.51
C ALA A 84 7.26 3.27 -3.26
N ALA A 85 8.23 2.87 -2.43
CA ALA A 85 7.96 2.13 -1.19
C ALA A 85 7.14 2.96 -0.18
N GLU A 86 7.42 4.25 -0.06
CA GLU A 86 6.63 5.16 0.78
C GLU A 86 5.20 5.33 0.24
N ALA A 87 5.04 5.48 -1.08
CA ALA A 87 3.74 5.59 -1.72
C ALA A 87 2.91 4.30 -1.53
N GLU A 88 3.53 3.14 -1.65
CA GLU A 88 2.90 1.85 -1.40
C GLU A 88 2.47 1.71 0.05
N LYS A 89 3.35 1.99 1.01
CA LYS A 89 3.01 1.99 2.45
C LYS A 89 1.84 2.93 2.74
N ALA A 90 1.87 4.16 2.20
CA ALA A 90 0.79 5.12 2.39
C ALA A 90 -0.52 4.63 1.77
N ALA A 91 -0.47 3.94 0.61
CA ALA A 91 -1.64 3.35 -0.02
C ALA A 91 -2.23 2.20 0.81
N ILE A 92 -1.39 1.30 1.33
CA ILE A 92 -1.78 0.19 2.21
C ILE A 92 -2.40 0.73 3.50
N THR A 93 -1.74 1.66 4.20
CA THR A 93 -2.28 2.27 5.42
C THR A 93 -3.64 2.92 5.17
N LYS A 94 -3.79 3.63 4.04
CA LYS A 94 -5.06 4.25 3.64
C LYS A 94 -6.14 3.21 3.34
N ALA A 95 -5.78 2.08 2.74
CA ALA A 95 -6.71 0.97 2.47
C ALA A 95 -7.13 0.29 3.78
N ASN A 96 -6.18 -0.07 4.64
CA ASN A 96 -6.43 -0.71 5.95
C ASN A 96 -7.32 0.17 6.82
N THR A 97 -7.08 1.48 6.84
CA THR A 97 -7.95 2.43 7.57
C THR A 97 -9.38 2.43 7.01
N LYS A 98 -9.59 2.24 5.71
CA LYS A 98 -10.93 2.16 5.12
C LYS A 98 -11.60 0.84 5.47
N ILE A 99 -10.86 -0.26 5.45
CA ILE A 99 -11.31 -1.59 5.84
C ILE A 99 -11.78 -1.57 7.29
N LEU A 100 -10.94 -1.11 8.22
CA LEU A 100 -11.30 -0.96 9.63
C LEU A 100 -12.57 -0.15 9.84
N ARG A 101 -12.70 1.00 9.15
CA ARG A 101 -13.91 1.83 9.24
C ARG A 101 -15.16 1.13 8.70
N ALA A 102 -15.02 0.29 7.68
CA ALA A 102 -16.13 -0.47 7.13
C ALA A 102 -16.54 -1.60 8.08
N GLU A 103 -15.56 -2.31 8.62
CA GLU A 103 -15.78 -3.43 9.53
C GLU A 103 -16.39 -2.97 10.85
N VAL A 104 -15.89 -1.88 11.43
CA VAL A 104 -16.47 -1.25 12.62
C VAL A 104 -17.94 -0.86 12.38
N LYS A 105 -18.26 -0.31 11.21
CA LYS A 105 -19.65 0.03 10.86
C LYS A 105 -20.51 -1.21 10.68
N ALA A 106 -19.96 -2.27 10.11
CA ALA A 106 -20.65 -3.53 9.90
C ALA A 106 -20.95 -4.22 11.23
N ALA A 107 -19.95 -4.36 12.11
CA ALA A 107 -20.09 -4.94 13.44
C ALA A 107 -21.02 -4.10 14.34
N ALA A 108 -21.04 -2.77 14.17
CA ALA A 108 -21.94 -1.88 14.91
C ALA A 108 -23.36 -1.85 14.32
N ALA A 109 -23.58 -2.38 13.11
CA ALA A 109 -24.88 -2.38 12.47
C ALA A 109 -25.87 -3.21 13.28
N GLY A 110 -27.04 -2.62 13.58
CA GLY A 110 -28.07 -3.27 14.41
C GLY A 110 -27.81 -3.27 15.91
N LYS A 111 -26.57 -3.01 16.36
CA LYS A 111 -26.23 -2.77 17.77
C LYS A 111 -26.39 -1.29 18.15
N LEU A 112 -25.87 -0.39 17.32
CA LEU A 112 -25.93 1.06 17.53
C LEU A 112 -27.00 1.72 16.65
N ALA A 113 -27.65 2.76 17.18
CA ALA A 113 -28.59 3.59 16.43
C ALA A 113 -27.92 4.30 15.25
N ASN A 114 -26.64 4.69 15.42
CA ASN A 114 -25.82 5.25 14.36
C ASN A 114 -24.44 4.54 14.31
N PRO A 115 -24.24 3.58 13.38
CA PRO A 115 -22.97 2.87 13.24
C PRO A 115 -21.77 3.76 12.92
N ALA A 116 -21.99 4.96 12.37
CA ALA A 116 -20.89 5.89 12.09
C ALA A 116 -20.30 6.53 13.36
N LEU A 117 -21.01 6.49 14.50
CA LEU A 117 -20.47 6.96 15.77
C LEU A 117 -19.42 6.02 16.35
N ALA A 118 -19.55 4.70 16.13
CA ALA A 118 -18.54 3.74 16.58
C ALA A 118 -17.15 4.08 16.03
N VAL A 119 -17.07 4.48 14.75
CA VAL A 119 -15.82 4.90 14.10
C VAL A 119 -15.16 6.13 14.74
N LYS A 120 -15.95 6.97 15.42
CA LYS A 120 -15.45 8.19 16.08
C LYS A 120 -15.10 7.96 17.55
N LEU A 121 -15.78 7.03 18.20
CA LEU A 121 -15.68 6.78 19.64
C LEU A 121 -14.71 5.65 19.98
N LEU A 122 -14.51 4.69 19.05
CA LEU A 122 -13.51 3.64 19.19
C LEU A 122 -12.14 4.15 18.73
N ASP A 123 -11.09 3.77 19.46
CA ASP A 123 -9.73 3.92 18.99
C ASP A 123 -9.45 2.87 17.90
N LEU A 124 -9.36 3.32 16.64
CA LEU A 124 -9.12 2.43 15.50
C LEU A 124 -7.68 1.94 15.43
N ASN A 125 -6.74 2.59 16.12
CA ASN A 125 -5.32 2.23 16.05
C ASN A 125 -4.98 1.00 16.88
N ARG A 126 -5.88 0.57 17.79
CA ARG A 126 -5.69 -0.66 18.57
C ARG A 126 -5.97 -1.93 17.77
N PHE A 127 -6.68 -1.79 16.65
CA PHE A 127 -7.05 -2.91 15.80
C PHE A 127 -6.08 -3.01 14.63
N GLU A 128 -5.57 -4.20 14.40
CA GLU A 128 -4.71 -4.51 13.27
C GLU A 128 -5.52 -5.16 12.15
N VAL A 129 -5.08 -4.92 10.91
CA VAL A 129 -5.59 -5.59 9.72
C VAL A 129 -4.51 -6.56 9.28
N ASP A 130 -4.86 -7.83 9.13
CA ASP A 130 -3.92 -8.85 8.70
C ASP A 130 -3.57 -8.73 7.20
N ASP A 131 -2.69 -9.61 6.71
CA ASP A 131 -2.28 -9.63 5.31
C ASP A 131 -3.44 -9.99 4.34
N ASN A 132 -4.52 -10.59 4.83
CA ASN A 132 -5.70 -10.92 4.05
C ASN A 132 -6.71 -9.76 3.98
N GLY A 133 -6.51 -8.71 4.78
CA GLY A 133 -7.47 -7.61 4.92
C GLY A 133 -8.53 -7.86 5.98
N ASP A 134 -8.35 -8.85 6.84
CA ASP A 134 -9.29 -9.23 7.89
C ASP A 134 -8.91 -8.59 9.24
N VAL A 135 -9.91 -8.41 10.09
CA VAL A 135 -9.80 -7.85 11.44
C VAL A 135 -10.41 -8.86 12.41
N ASP A 136 -9.93 -8.92 13.65
CA ASP A 136 -10.56 -9.77 14.67
C ASP A 136 -11.99 -9.29 14.97
N ALA A 137 -12.95 -10.01 14.40
CA ALA A 137 -14.37 -9.71 14.53
C ALA A 137 -14.87 -9.90 15.97
N ALA A 138 -14.26 -10.79 16.76
CA ALA A 138 -14.63 -11.01 18.15
C ALA A 138 -14.16 -9.83 19.01
N GLU A 139 -12.90 -9.43 18.84
CA GLU A 139 -12.36 -8.24 19.53
C GLU A 139 -13.17 -6.98 19.21
N LEU A 140 -13.54 -6.81 17.94
CA LEU A 140 -14.36 -5.68 17.50
C LEU A 140 -15.79 -5.74 18.08
N ALA A 141 -16.38 -6.92 18.17
CA ALA A 141 -17.70 -7.09 18.77
C ALA A 141 -17.69 -6.76 20.27
N ASP A 142 -16.65 -7.23 20.99
CA ASP A 142 -16.46 -6.98 22.42
C ASP A 142 -16.24 -5.49 22.69
N ALA A 143 -15.42 -4.84 21.88
CA ALA A 143 -15.20 -3.40 21.89
C ALA A 143 -16.49 -2.59 21.71
N ILE A 144 -17.38 -3.02 20.81
CA ILE A 144 -18.67 -2.38 20.58
C ILE A 144 -19.60 -2.62 21.77
N ASP A 145 -19.56 -3.80 22.37
CA ASP A 145 -20.38 -4.12 23.54
C ASP A 145 -19.89 -3.37 24.79
N GLU A 146 -18.58 -3.15 24.94
CA GLU A 146 -18.00 -2.25 25.94
C GLU A 146 -18.48 -0.81 25.72
N LEU A 147 -18.39 -0.30 24.49
CA LEU A 147 -18.90 1.04 24.15
C LEU A 147 -20.38 1.21 24.48
N LEU A 148 -21.21 0.18 24.27
CA LEU A 148 -22.63 0.23 24.63
C LEU A 148 -22.90 0.15 26.14
N ARG A 149 -21.98 -0.43 26.92
CA ARG A 149 -22.07 -0.42 28.38
C ARG A 149 -21.74 0.97 28.93
N ASP A 150 -20.72 1.62 28.36
CA ASP A 150 -20.28 2.95 28.78
C ASP A 150 -21.24 4.04 28.30
N GLU A 151 -21.75 3.91 27.08
CA GLU A 151 -22.63 4.88 26.43
C GLU A 151 -23.97 4.25 25.99
N PRO A 152 -24.87 3.90 26.94
CA PRO A 152 -26.10 3.18 26.63
C PRO A 152 -27.06 3.91 25.68
N TYR A 153 -26.96 5.25 25.60
CA TYR A 153 -27.79 6.06 24.70
C TYR A 153 -27.47 5.82 23.22
N LEU A 154 -26.34 5.16 22.90
CA LEU A 154 -25.97 4.82 21.53
C LEU A 154 -26.70 3.57 21.01
N ALA A 155 -27.32 2.78 21.90
CA ALA A 155 -27.97 1.54 21.53
C ALA A 155 -29.09 1.75 20.50
N ALA A 156 -29.16 0.87 19.51
CA ALA A 156 -30.25 0.88 18.55
C ALA A 156 -31.59 0.57 19.24
N GLU A 157 -32.61 1.37 18.94
CA GLU A 157 -33.97 0.96 19.29
C GLU A 157 -34.33 -0.31 18.53
N LYS A 158 -34.86 -1.31 19.23
CA LYS A 158 -35.32 -2.54 18.60
C LYS A 158 -36.38 -2.18 17.55
N PRO A 159 -36.23 -2.61 16.29
CA PRO A 159 -37.24 -2.32 15.28
C PRO A 159 -38.58 -2.86 15.76
N LYS A 160 -39.55 -1.96 15.95
CA LYS A 160 -40.92 -2.37 16.23
C LYS A 160 -41.36 -3.20 15.04
N ARG A 161 -41.52 -4.51 15.23
CA ARG A 161 -42.07 -5.40 14.19
C ARG A 161 -43.35 -4.75 13.68
N PHE A 162 -43.49 -4.64 12.37
CA PHE A 162 -44.71 -4.12 11.76
C PHE A 162 -45.88 -4.99 12.24
N GLN A 163 -46.71 -4.44 13.11
CA GLN A 163 -47.89 -5.10 13.66
C GLN A 163 -49.14 -4.85 12.80
N GLY A 164 -48.98 -4.26 11.61
CA GLY A 164 -50.09 -4.17 10.66
C GLY A 164 -50.43 -5.57 10.17
N GLY A 165 -51.67 -6.01 10.42
CA GLY A 165 -52.15 -7.29 9.92
C GLY A 165 -51.97 -7.41 8.40
N ALA A 166 -51.83 -8.64 7.90
CA ALA A 166 -51.76 -8.95 6.47
C ALA A 166 -53.03 -8.56 5.68
N ASP A 167 -53.99 -7.89 6.33
CA ASP A 167 -55.22 -7.34 5.78
C ASP A 167 -55.06 -5.91 5.22
N GLN A 168 -53.82 -5.45 5.02
CA GLN A 168 -53.55 -4.38 4.06
C GLN A 168 -53.88 -4.93 2.67
N GLY A 169 -55.17 -4.94 2.36
CA GLY A 169 -55.81 -5.73 1.33
C GLY A 169 -55.03 -5.77 0.02
N ALA A 170 -55.06 -6.93 -0.62
CA ALA A 170 -54.48 -7.15 -1.95
C ALA A 170 -54.64 -5.88 -2.78
N ARG A 171 -53.52 -5.20 -3.08
CA ARG A 171 -53.55 -4.02 -3.95
C ARG A 171 -54.34 -4.46 -5.16
N LYS A 172 -55.54 -3.89 -5.38
CA LYS A 172 -56.39 -4.24 -6.51
C LYS A 172 -55.48 -4.12 -7.72
N LYS A 173 -55.05 -5.26 -8.30
CA LYS A 173 -54.40 -5.25 -9.61
C LYS A 173 -55.42 -4.53 -10.48
N ALA A 174 -55.12 -3.28 -10.85
CA ALA A 174 -56.06 -2.43 -11.53
C ALA A 174 -56.52 -3.20 -12.76
N LYS A 175 -57.78 -3.64 -12.74
CA LYS A 175 -58.41 -4.20 -13.93
C LYS A 175 -58.22 -3.12 -15.00
N PRO A 176 -57.70 -3.45 -16.20
CA PRO A 176 -57.45 -2.42 -17.20
C PRO A 176 -58.75 -1.64 -17.39
N ALA A 177 -58.68 -0.30 -17.27
CA ALA A 177 -59.85 0.57 -17.26
C ALA A 177 -60.79 0.17 -18.40
N SER A 178 -62.07 0.04 -18.08
CA SER A 178 -63.10 -0.31 -19.07
C SER A 178 -63.14 0.74 -20.19
N LEU A 179 -63.65 0.39 -21.37
CA LEU A 179 -63.79 1.34 -22.48
C LEU A 179 -64.55 2.60 -22.05
N ASP A 180 -65.54 2.46 -21.17
CA ASP A 180 -66.33 3.57 -20.64
C ASP A 180 -65.54 4.49 -19.71
N GLU A 181 -64.71 3.91 -18.84
CA GLU A 181 -63.80 4.69 -18.00
C GLU A 181 -62.76 5.44 -18.83
N ARG A 182 -62.25 4.82 -19.91
CA ARG A 182 -61.31 5.47 -20.84
C ARG A 182 -61.96 6.58 -21.64
N ILE A 183 -63.21 6.40 -22.08
CA ILE A 183 -63.98 7.46 -22.74
C ILE A 183 -64.19 8.63 -21.78
N ALA A 184 -64.63 8.36 -20.55
CA ALA A 184 -64.86 9.40 -19.56
C ALA A 184 -63.56 10.13 -19.16
N GLU A 185 -62.43 9.43 -19.12
CA GLU A 185 -61.12 10.03 -18.86
C GLU A 185 -60.65 10.91 -20.03
N ALA A 186 -60.82 10.44 -21.27
CA ALA A 186 -60.48 11.22 -22.47
C ALA A 186 -61.34 12.49 -22.56
N GLU A 187 -62.63 12.42 -22.22
CA GLU A 187 -63.51 13.60 -22.16
C GLU A 187 -63.12 14.54 -21.03
N ARG A 188 -62.83 14.03 -19.82
CA ARG A 188 -62.34 14.84 -18.69
C ARG A 188 -61.00 15.51 -18.99
N SER A 189 -60.16 14.86 -19.80
CA SER A 189 -58.87 15.39 -20.25
C SER A 189 -58.97 16.25 -21.53
N ASN A 190 -60.18 16.58 -22.00
CA ASN A 190 -60.44 17.31 -23.24
C ASN A 190 -59.81 16.69 -24.52
N ASN A 191 -59.49 15.40 -24.50
CA ASN A 191 -58.98 14.66 -25.65
C ASN A 191 -60.13 14.10 -26.51
N TRP A 192 -60.83 15.00 -27.20
CA TRP A 192 -62.03 14.67 -27.98
C TRP A 192 -61.78 13.72 -29.16
N ALA A 193 -60.57 13.72 -29.72
CA ALA A 193 -60.20 12.81 -30.81
C ALA A 193 -60.16 11.35 -30.32
N GLU A 194 -59.55 11.13 -29.16
CA GLU A 194 -59.47 9.81 -28.53
C GLU A 194 -60.84 9.34 -28.04
N ALA A 195 -61.64 10.22 -27.44
CA ALA A 195 -63.00 9.91 -27.00
C ALA A 195 -63.90 9.45 -28.16
N ARG A 196 -63.82 10.10 -29.34
CA ARG A 196 -64.59 9.68 -30.53
C ARG A 196 -64.17 8.31 -31.04
N ARG A 197 -62.85 8.04 -31.08
CA ARG A 197 -62.32 6.74 -31.49
C ARG A 197 -62.82 5.62 -30.58
N LEU A 198 -62.69 5.80 -29.26
CA LEU A 198 -63.13 4.82 -28.29
C LEU A 198 -64.65 4.60 -28.30
N LYS A 199 -65.45 5.66 -28.54
CA LYS A 199 -66.91 5.54 -28.73
C LYS A 199 -67.26 4.74 -30.00
N SER A 200 -66.54 4.95 -31.10
CA SER A 200 -66.76 4.16 -32.33
C SER A 200 -66.43 2.68 -32.11
N GLU A 201 -65.34 2.39 -31.40
CA GLU A 201 -64.95 1.03 -31.03
C GLU A 201 -66.03 0.36 -30.16
N LYS A 202 -66.58 1.08 -29.17
CA LYS A 202 -67.71 0.59 -28.36
C LYS A 202 -68.94 0.26 -29.20
N LEU A 203 -69.30 1.12 -30.15
CA LEU A 203 -70.42 0.88 -31.06
C LEU A 203 -70.22 -0.38 -31.90
N THR A 204 -69.01 -0.58 -32.44
CA THR A 204 -68.70 -1.79 -33.22
C THR A 204 -68.70 -3.06 -32.38
N GLN A 205 -68.23 -3.00 -31.12
CA GLN A 205 -68.30 -4.15 -30.20
C GLN A 205 -69.73 -4.48 -29.77
N SER A 206 -70.63 -3.50 -29.72
CA SER A 206 -72.04 -3.72 -29.39
C SER A 206 -72.90 -4.24 -30.55
N ALA A 207 -72.38 -4.13 -31.78
CA ALA A 207 -73.06 -4.54 -33.01
C ALA A 207 -72.64 -5.93 -33.51
N SER A 208 -71.71 -6.59 -32.81
CA SER A 208 -71.27 -7.98 -33.05
C SER A 208 -71.79 -8.91 -31.97
#